data_AF-A0A150WHF3-F1
#
_entry.id   AF-A0A150WHF3-F1
#
_cell.length_a   1.000
_cell.length_b   1.000
_cell.length_c   1.000
_cell.angle_alpha   90.00
_cell.angle_beta   90.00
_cell.angle_gamma   90.00
#
_symmetry.space_group_name_H-M   'P 1'
#
loop_
_entity.id
_entity.type
_entity.pdbx_description
1 polymer ?
#
loop_
_entity_poly.entity_id
_entity_poly.type
_entity_poly.pdbx_seq_one_letter_code
_entity_poly.pdbx_strand_id
1 'polypeptide(L)'
;MNKYVAVCVMVLGMTSFAQAHQNGGGACDKDRESLCAGVEPGGGRIAKCLHENKEKVSAECKAHLESAREKLADMKEACHEEAEKYCGDVKPGKGRILKCMKEHKDKLSAACKEEIASAKEMRKKRK
;
A
#
# COMPACT_ATOMS: atom_id res chain seq x y z
N MET A 1 -13.22 -24.68 41.29
CA MET A 1 -11.96 -24.55 42.04
C MET A 1 -10.79 -24.67 41.07
N ASN A 2 -10.29 -23.54 40.55
CA ASN A 2 -8.88 -23.38 40.20
C ASN A 2 -8.57 -21.87 40.26
N LYS A 3 -7.67 -21.50 41.16
CA LYS A 3 -7.51 -20.15 41.74
C LYS A 3 -6.33 -19.41 41.11
N TYR A 4 -6.47 -18.80 39.92
CA TYR A 4 -5.49 -17.82 39.42
C TYR A 4 -6.16 -16.77 38.52
N VAL A 5 -7.09 -16.01 39.12
CA VAL A 5 -7.49 -14.69 38.63
C VAL A 5 -7.00 -13.71 39.68
N ALA A 6 -5.78 -13.20 39.53
CA ALA A 6 -5.26 -12.06 40.30
C ALA A 6 -3.90 -11.61 39.75
N VAL A 7 -3.92 -10.80 38.69
CA VAL A 7 -2.86 -9.82 38.48
C VAL A 7 -3.53 -8.45 38.45
N CYS A 8 -3.73 -7.92 39.66
CA CYS A 8 -3.99 -6.50 39.89
C CYS A 8 -2.69 -5.74 39.62
N VAL A 9 -2.53 -5.18 38.43
CA VAL A 9 -1.55 -4.12 38.19
C VAL A 9 -2.32 -2.80 38.30
N MET A 10 -2.35 -2.24 39.51
CA MET A 10 -2.71 -0.85 39.75
C MET A 10 -1.56 0.04 39.25
N VAL A 11 -1.61 0.46 37.99
CA VAL A 11 -0.80 1.61 37.53
C VAL A 11 -1.76 2.80 37.40
N LEU A 12 -1.74 3.65 38.43
CA LEU A 12 -2.32 4.98 38.40
C LEU A 12 -1.41 5.85 37.52
N GLY A 13 -1.83 6.09 36.27
CA GLY A 13 -1.13 6.96 35.34
C GLY A 13 -1.35 6.49 33.91
N MET A 14 -2.36 7.09 33.26
CA MET A 14 -2.90 6.80 31.93
C MET A 14 -1.83 6.40 30.91
N THR A 15 -1.64 5.09 30.78
CA THR A 15 -0.97 4.49 29.63
C THR A 15 -1.84 4.77 28.41
N SER A 16 -1.42 5.74 27.60
CA SER A 16 -1.92 5.91 26.23
C SER A 16 -1.57 4.66 25.43
N PHE A 17 -2.36 3.59 25.59
CA PHE A 17 -2.43 2.55 24.58
C PHE A 17 -3.07 3.21 23.36
N ALA A 18 -2.24 3.72 22.45
CA ALA A 18 -2.66 3.99 21.09
C ALA A 18 -3.01 2.64 20.45
N GLN A 19 -4.22 2.14 20.73
CA GLN A 19 -4.79 0.99 20.04
C GLN A 19 -5.12 1.44 18.62
N ALA A 20 -4.16 1.28 17.72
CA ALA A 20 -4.42 1.18 16.28
C ALA A 20 -5.13 -0.16 16.02
N HIS A 21 -6.40 -0.26 16.41
CA HIS A 21 -7.29 -1.29 15.88
C HIS A 21 -7.70 -0.85 14.47
N GLN A 22 -7.20 -1.54 13.45
CA GLN A 22 -7.72 -1.40 12.08
C GLN A 22 -8.28 -2.76 11.65
N ASN A 23 -9.59 -2.82 11.80
CA ASN A 23 -10.53 -3.79 11.29
C ASN A 23 -10.39 -3.90 9.76
N GLY A 24 -9.79 -4.97 9.23
CA GLY A 24 -9.95 -5.49 7.84
C GLY A 24 -9.73 -4.56 6.64
N GLY A 25 -9.41 -3.28 6.83
CA GLY A 25 -9.40 -2.24 5.81
C GLY A 25 -8.09 -1.44 5.82
N GLY A 26 -7.71 -0.91 4.64
CA GLY A 26 -6.51 -0.09 4.49
C GLY A 26 -6.65 1.31 5.09
N ALA A 27 -5.52 1.97 5.36
CA ALA A 27 -5.41 3.32 5.94
C ALA A 27 -6.26 4.42 5.25
N CYS A 28 -6.74 4.19 4.03
CA CYS A 28 -7.54 5.12 3.24
C CYS A 28 -8.99 4.67 3.02
N ASP A 29 -9.48 3.64 3.71
CA ASP A 29 -10.77 3.04 3.36
C ASP A 29 -11.97 3.96 3.65
N LYS A 30 -11.99 4.64 4.79
CA LYS A 30 -13.04 5.63 5.11
C LYS A 30 -12.99 6.83 4.18
N ASP A 31 -11.78 7.28 3.84
CA ASP A 31 -11.58 8.39 2.89
C ASP A 31 -12.04 7.99 1.48
N ARG A 32 -11.75 6.76 1.05
CA ARG A 32 -12.25 6.22 -0.22
C ARG A 32 -13.77 6.20 -0.26
N GLU A 33 -14.42 5.72 0.81
CA GLU A 33 -15.88 5.61 0.88
C GLU A 33 -16.57 6.97 0.88
N SER A 34 -16.04 7.95 1.60
CA SER A 34 -16.66 9.27 1.71
C SER A 34 -16.32 10.21 0.54
N LEU A 35 -15.09 10.14 0.02
CA LEU A 35 -14.60 11.08 -1.01
C LEU A 35 -14.64 10.49 -2.42
N CYS A 36 -14.60 9.16 -2.57
CA CYS A 36 -14.40 8.49 -3.85
C CYS A 36 -15.45 7.40 -4.17
N ALA A 37 -16.63 7.41 -3.52
CA ALA A 37 -17.67 6.39 -3.71
C ALA A 37 -18.08 6.14 -5.18
N GLY A 38 -18.08 7.19 -6.02
CA GLY A 38 -18.44 7.11 -7.44
C GLY A 38 -17.29 6.73 -8.38
N VAL A 39 -16.08 6.52 -7.85
CA VAL A 39 -14.90 6.25 -8.66
C VAL A 39 -14.77 4.75 -8.86
N GLU A 40 -14.84 4.31 -10.11
CA GLU A 40 -14.65 2.91 -10.42
C GLU A 40 -13.25 2.40 -10.03
N PRO A 41 -13.12 1.20 -9.44
CA PRO A 41 -11.84 0.67 -8.98
C PRO A 41 -10.87 0.32 -10.13
N GLY A 42 -9.59 0.17 -9.77
CA GLY A 42 -8.53 -0.23 -10.70
C GLY A 42 -7.90 0.93 -11.48
N GLY A 43 -6.80 0.63 -12.18
CA GLY A 43 -6.09 1.61 -13.02
C GLY A 43 -5.49 2.82 -12.29
N GLY A 44 -5.43 2.79 -10.95
CA GLY A 44 -5.00 3.95 -10.15
C GLY A 44 -6.06 5.02 -9.97
N ARG A 45 -7.32 4.81 -10.39
CA ARG A 45 -8.39 5.82 -10.33
C ARG A 45 -8.68 6.28 -8.90
N ILE A 46 -8.80 5.35 -7.95
CA ILE A 46 -8.99 5.67 -6.53
C ILE A 46 -7.80 6.44 -5.96
N ALA A 47 -6.57 6.04 -6.32
CA ALA A 47 -5.37 6.74 -5.87
C ALA A 47 -5.33 8.19 -6.40
N LYS A 48 -5.76 8.41 -7.66
CA LYS A 48 -5.92 9.76 -8.23
C LYS A 48 -6.96 10.57 -7.47
N CYS A 49 -8.13 10.00 -7.21
CA CYS A 49 -9.19 10.68 -6.43
C CYS A 49 -8.71 11.08 -5.02
N LEU A 50 -8.05 10.16 -4.32
CA LEU A 50 -7.47 10.44 -2.99
C LEU A 50 -6.38 11.52 -3.06
N HIS A 51 -5.56 11.53 -4.12
CA HIS A 51 -4.55 12.55 -4.34
C HIS A 51 -5.15 13.93 -4.63
N GLU A 52 -6.20 14.01 -5.44
CA GLU A 52 -6.94 15.25 -5.70
C GLU A 52 -7.63 15.78 -4.44
N ASN A 53 -7.95 14.90 -3.49
CA ASN A 53 -8.53 15.25 -2.20
C ASN A 53 -7.53 15.18 -1.03
N LYS A 54 -6.21 15.27 -1.29
CA LYS A 54 -5.14 15.10 -0.28
C LYS A 54 -5.22 15.98 0.97
N GLU A 55 -5.98 17.07 0.93
CA GLU A 55 -6.22 17.96 2.07
C GLU A 55 -7.46 17.57 2.88
N LYS A 56 -8.35 16.77 2.29
CA LYS A 56 -9.59 16.28 2.90
C LYS A 56 -9.48 14.84 3.40
N VAL A 57 -8.45 14.09 2.97
CA VAL A 57 -8.18 12.75 3.49
C VAL A 57 -7.70 12.83 4.94
N SER A 58 -7.92 11.76 5.69
CA SER A 58 -7.40 11.60 7.04
C SER A 58 -5.86 11.69 7.09
N ALA A 59 -5.32 12.06 8.26
CA ALA A 59 -3.87 12.08 8.48
C ALA A 59 -3.23 10.70 8.26
N GLU A 60 -3.93 9.62 8.63
CA GLU A 60 -3.49 8.25 8.43
C GLU A 60 -3.41 7.91 6.93
N CYS A 61 -4.46 8.23 6.16
CA CYS A 61 -4.43 8.03 4.72
C CYS A 61 -3.35 8.86 4.04
N LYS A 62 -3.15 10.12 4.46
CA LYS A 62 -2.09 10.98 3.93
C LYS A 62 -0.71 10.37 4.14
N ALA A 63 -0.39 9.92 5.35
CA ALA A 63 0.87 9.25 5.63
C ALA A 63 1.06 7.99 4.78
N HIS A 64 -0.01 7.21 4.60
CA HIS A 64 0.01 6.02 3.76
C HIS A 64 0.19 6.32 2.27
N LEU A 65 -0.42 7.39 1.76
CA LEU A 65 -0.25 7.84 0.36
C LEU A 65 1.18 8.28 0.09
N GLU A 66 1.81 9.01 1.02
CA GLU A 66 3.21 9.43 0.90
C GLU A 66 4.15 8.20 0.91
N SER A 67 3.98 7.27 1.85
CA SER A 67 4.76 6.02 1.86
C SER A 67 4.55 5.18 0.59
N ALA A 68 3.33 5.12 0.07
CA ALA A 68 3.05 4.42 -1.18
C ALA A 68 3.67 5.11 -2.39
N ARG A 69 3.78 6.44 -2.38
CA ARG A 69 4.40 7.24 -3.44
C ARG A 69 5.91 7.04 -3.48
N GLU A 70 6.56 7.06 -2.31
CA GLU A 70 8.00 6.80 -2.17
C GLU A 70 8.36 5.43 -2.75
N LYS A 71 7.70 4.37 -2.29
CA LYS A 71 7.93 3.01 -2.81
C LYS A 71 7.65 2.85 -4.30
N LEU A 72 6.68 3.62 -4.83
CA LEU A 72 6.42 3.63 -6.27
C LEU A 72 7.53 4.35 -7.02
N ALA A 73 8.13 5.39 -6.46
CA ALA A 73 9.27 6.08 -7.02
C ALA A 73 10.50 5.16 -7.03
N ASP A 74 10.80 4.49 -5.92
CA ASP A 74 11.91 3.54 -5.80
C ASP A 74 11.78 2.41 -6.84
N MET A 75 10.59 1.80 -6.92
CA MET A 75 10.31 0.78 -7.93
C MET A 75 10.44 1.34 -9.36
N LYS A 76 9.96 2.56 -9.61
CA LYS A 76 10.03 3.16 -10.95
C LYS A 76 11.49 3.43 -11.33
N GLU A 77 12.30 3.93 -10.41
CA GLU A 77 13.72 4.19 -10.62
C GLU A 77 14.47 2.88 -10.88
N ALA A 78 14.33 1.90 -9.98
CA ALA A 78 15.04 0.63 -10.07
C ALA A 78 14.70 -0.16 -11.34
N CYS A 79 13.49 0.02 -11.88
CA CYS A 79 12.96 -0.74 -13.01
C CYS A 79 12.76 0.09 -14.29
N HIS A 80 13.19 1.35 -14.33
CA HIS A 80 12.83 2.28 -15.40
C HIS A 80 13.23 1.74 -16.77
N GLU A 81 14.51 1.41 -16.93
CA GLU A 81 15.07 0.98 -18.21
C GLU A 81 14.44 -0.31 -18.71
N GLU A 82 14.22 -1.29 -17.83
CA GLU A 82 13.63 -2.57 -18.21
C GLU A 82 12.14 -2.45 -18.47
N ALA A 83 11.43 -1.59 -17.74
CA ALA A 83 10.02 -1.32 -17.99
C ALA A 83 9.83 -0.65 -19.35
N GLU A 84 10.66 0.32 -19.73
CA GLU A 84 10.61 0.94 -21.06
C GLU A 84 10.99 -0.05 -22.17
N LYS A 85 12.11 -0.75 -22.00
CA LYS A 85 12.67 -1.64 -23.01
C LYS A 85 11.82 -2.87 -23.28
N TYR A 86 11.21 -3.47 -22.26
CA TYR A 86 10.48 -4.73 -22.39
C TYR A 86 8.97 -4.58 -22.26
N CYS A 87 8.48 -3.50 -21.64
CA CYS A 87 7.07 -3.33 -21.32
C CYS A 87 6.48 -1.97 -21.74
N GLY A 88 7.17 -1.17 -22.57
CA GLY A 88 6.74 0.17 -22.98
C GLY A 88 5.36 0.21 -23.66
N ASP A 89 5.02 -0.83 -24.43
CA ASP A 89 3.72 -0.95 -25.12
C ASP A 89 2.59 -1.47 -24.21
N VAL A 90 2.92 -1.85 -22.96
CA VAL A 90 1.94 -2.43 -22.04
C VAL A 90 1.12 -1.32 -21.40
N LYS A 91 -0.15 -1.21 -21.82
CA LYS A 91 -1.08 -0.25 -21.24
C LYS A 91 -1.15 -0.41 -19.69
N PRO A 92 -1.05 0.68 -18.91
CA PRO A 92 -1.06 0.63 -17.44
C PRO A 92 -2.34 0.04 -16.84
N GLY A 93 -2.28 -0.31 -15.55
CA GLY A 93 -3.41 -0.81 -14.78
C GLY A 93 -3.60 -2.33 -14.80
N LYS A 94 -4.47 -2.83 -13.91
CA LYS A 94 -4.77 -4.26 -13.70
C LYS A 94 -3.53 -5.14 -13.49
N GLY A 95 -2.42 -4.57 -13.05
CA GLY A 95 -1.15 -5.28 -12.85
C GLY A 95 -0.45 -5.76 -14.12
N ARG A 96 -0.83 -5.27 -15.31
CA ARG A 96 -0.29 -5.74 -16.60
C ARG A 96 1.21 -5.51 -16.75
N ILE A 97 1.72 -4.34 -16.37
CA ILE A 97 3.16 -4.05 -16.40
C ILE A 97 3.92 -5.04 -15.50
N LEU A 98 3.44 -5.26 -14.26
CA LEU A 98 4.07 -6.24 -13.36
C LEU A 98 4.02 -7.68 -13.92
N LYS A 99 2.99 -8.03 -14.69
CA LYS A 99 2.92 -9.32 -15.38
C LYS A 99 3.99 -9.40 -16.47
N CYS A 100 4.09 -8.38 -17.34
CA CYS A 100 5.13 -8.29 -18.37
C CYS A 100 6.54 -8.41 -17.76
N MET A 101 6.82 -7.66 -16.69
CA MET A 101 8.12 -7.72 -16.03
C MET A 101 8.42 -9.11 -15.43
N LYS A 102 7.40 -9.85 -14.96
CA LYS A 102 7.59 -11.25 -14.53
C LYS A 102 7.92 -12.18 -15.70
N GLU A 103 7.34 -11.96 -16.87
CA GLU A 103 7.65 -12.72 -18.09
C GLU A 103 9.08 -12.42 -18.58
N HIS A 104 9.58 -11.23 -18.28
CA HIS A 104 10.96 -10.81 -18.56
C HIS A 104 11.89 -10.85 -17.34
N LYS A 105 11.56 -11.61 -16.28
CA LYS A 105 12.31 -11.63 -15.00
C LYS A 105 13.81 -11.86 -15.14
N ASP A 106 14.22 -12.62 -16.15
CA ASP A 106 15.63 -12.98 -16.37
C ASP A 106 16.41 -11.84 -17.04
N LYS A 107 15.69 -10.87 -17.63
CA LYS A 107 16.24 -9.66 -18.26
C LYS A 107 16.23 -8.44 -17.34
N LEU A 108 15.74 -8.58 -16.11
CA LEU A 108 15.71 -7.50 -15.12
C LEU A 108 17.02 -7.41 -14.34
N SER A 109 17.40 -6.21 -13.93
CA SER A 109 18.47 -5.97 -12.95
C SER A 109 18.13 -6.57 -11.59
N ALA A 110 19.16 -6.76 -10.75
CA ALA A 110 18.97 -7.22 -9.37
C ALA A 110 18.09 -6.26 -8.56
N ALA A 111 18.35 -4.95 -8.68
CA ALA A 111 17.56 -3.89 -8.04
C ALA A 111 16.08 -3.97 -8.44
N CYS A 112 15.79 -4.08 -9.74
CA CYS A 112 14.40 -4.20 -10.18
C CYS A 112 13.71 -5.47 -9.67
N LYS A 113 14.42 -6.61 -9.62
CA LYS A 113 13.86 -7.86 -9.08
C LYS A 113 13.50 -7.73 -7.60
N GLU A 114 14.32 -7.05 -6.83
CA GLU A 114 14.10 -6.78 -5.41
C GLU A 114 12.84 -5.94 -5.21
N GLU A 115 12.70 -4.83 -5.93
CA GLU A 115 11.52 -3.96 -5.85
C GLU A 115 10.24 -4.68 -6.26
N ILE A 116 10.30 -5.50 -7.32
CA ILE A 116 9.18 -6.34 -7.74
C ILE A 116 8.80 -7.38 -6.67
N ALA A 117 9.78 -7.93 -5.94
CA ALA A 117 9.52 -8.86 -4.85
C ALA A 117 8.87 -8.15 -3.66
N SER A 118 9.42 -7.00 -3.24
CA SER A 118 8.85 -6.13 -2.20
C SER A 118 7.40 -5.76 -2.51
N ALA A 119 7.11 -5.35 -3.75
CA ALA A 119 5.76 -5.02 -4.20
C ALA A 119 4.79 -6.21 -4.16
N LYS A 120 5.25 -7.44 -4.40
CA LYS A 120 4.40 -8.65 -4.28
C LYS A 120 4.03 -8.93 -2.83
N GLU A 121 4.99 -8.82 -1.91
CA GLU A 121 4.75 -9.06 -0.48
C GLU A 121 3.76 -8.04 0.09
N MET A 122 3.88 -6.76 -0.30
CA MET A 122 2.90 -5.74 0.08
C MET A 122 1.49 -6.05 -0.40
N ARG A 123 1.35 -6.63 -1.61
CA ARG A 123 0.03 -7.03 -2.14
C ARG A 123 -0.54 -8.26 -1.43
N LYS A 124 0.31 -9.19 -1.01
CA LYS A 124 -0.10 -10.38 -0.27
C LYS A 124 -0.70 -10.01 1.09
N LYS A 125 -0.13 -8.99 1.76
CA LYS A 125 -0.62 -8.48 3.06
C LYS A 125 -1.95 -7.72 2.99
N ARG A 126 -2.42 -7.35 1.80
CA ARG A 126 -3.68 -6.62 1.56
C ARG A 126 -4.85 -7.52 1.11
N LYS A 127 -4.58 -8.81 0.92
CA LYS A 127 -5.60 -9.83 0.63
C LYS A 127 -5.93 -10.59 1.90
#